data_AF-A0A068RBM7-F1
#
_entry.id   AF-A0A068RBM7-F1
#
_cell.length_a   1.000
_cell.length_b   1.000
_cell.length_c   1.000
_cell.angle_alpha   90.00
_cell.angle_beta   90.00
_cell.angle_gamma   90.00
#
_symmetry.space_group_name_H-M   'P 1'
#
loop_
_entity.id
_entity.type
_entity.pdbx_description
1 polymer ?
#
loop_
_entity_poly.entity_id
_entity_poly.type
_entity_poly.pdbx_seq_one_letter_code
_entity_poly.pdbx_strand_id
1 'polypeptide(L)' 'MDDNINSTLYNDTFNMGIAVTKYRHTKGQIQDNAIEALLYDPLFRLLVERNSKGKGSYRRKDKHAKGGNWEASGN' A
#
# COMPACT_ATOMS: atom_id res chain seq x y z
N MET A 1 -17.56 34.70 10.43
CA MET A 1 -18.55 34.01 9.56
C MET A 1 -17.71 33.02 8.83
N ASP A 2 -17.66 31.82 9.39
CA ASP A 2 -16.59 30.87 9.09
C ASP A 2 -17.28 29.71 8.40
N ASP A 3 -17.08 29.63 7.10
CA ASP A 3 -17.64 28.59 6.23
C ASP A 3 -17.01 27.23 6.57
N ASN A 4 -17.47 26.60 7.65
CA ASN A 4 -17.25 25.18 7.93
C ASN A 4 -18.53 24.39 7.66
N ILE A 5 -19.09 24.62 6.48
CA ILE A 5 -20.08 23.73 5.89
C ILE A 5 -19.25 22.56 5.33
N ASN A 6 -18.94 21.53 6.13
CA ASN A 6 -18.66 20.14 5.71
C ASN A 6 -18.05 19.20 6.77
N SER A 7 -18.09 19.48 8.08
CA SER A 7 -17.48 18.57 9.08
C SER A 7 -18.43 17.79 10.00
N THR A 8 -19.75 17.96 9.90
CA THR A 8 -20.70 17.29 10.82
C THR A 8 -21.72 16.34 10.20
N LEU A 9 -21.83 16.24 8.87
CA LEU A 9 -22.80 15.33 8.22
C LEU A 9 -22.17 14.19 7.40
N TYR A 10 -20.85 14.14 7.30
CA TYR A 10 -20.13 13.08 6.58
C TYR A 10 -19.39 12.09 7.50
N ASN A 11 -19.23 12.40 8.79
CA ASN A 11 -18.53 11.54 9.73
C ASN A 11 -19.44 10.50 10.41
N ASP A 12 -20.75 10.75 10.52
CA ASP A 12 -21.69 9.82 11.16
C ASP A 12 -22.18 8.72 10.19
N THR A 13 -22.34 9.01 8.90
CA THR A 13 -22.87 8.06 7.90
C THR A 13 -21.80 7.13 7.31
N PHE A 14 -20.51 7.51 7.36
CA PHE A 14 -19.39 6.63 7.00
C PHE A 14 -18.92 5.74 8.16
N ASN A 15 -19.44 5.99 9.38
CA ASN A 15 -19.28 5.13 10.56
C ASN A 15 -20.25 3.93 10.55
N MET A 16 -20.65 3.46 9.37
CA MET A 16 -21.29 2.16 9.16
C MET A 16 -20.26 1.04 9.35
N GLY A 17 -19.72 0.88 10.55
CA GLY A 17 -18.83 -0.22 10.94
C GLY A 17 -17.47 -0.31 10.22
N ILE A 18 -17.20 0.56 9.24
CA ILE A 18 -15.93 0.63 8.53
C ILE A 18 -15.13 1.77 9.17
N ALA A 19 -14.27 1.43 10.12
CA ALA A 19 -13.36 2.39 10.72
C ALA A 19 -12.44 2.99 9.62
N VAL A 20 -12.65 4.25 9.26
CA VAL A 20 -11.76 4.96 8.34
C VAL A 20 -10.48 5.33 9.07
N THR A 21 -9.43 4.55 8.85
CA THR A 21 -8.10 4.81 9.42
C THR A 21 -7.39 5.93 8.68
N LYS A 22 -6.94 6.97 9.40
CA LYS A 22 -6.17 8.08 8.81
C LYS A 22 -4.71 7.66 8.54
N TYR A 23 -4.20 7.98 7.36
CA TYR A 23 -2.80 7.76 7.00
C TYR A 23 -1.86 8.78 7.68
N ARG A 24 -0.71 8.33 8.21
CA ARG A 24 0.31 9.18 8.84
C ARG A 24 1.48 9.42 7.87
N HIS A 25 1.55 10.62 7.31
CA HIS A 25 2.58 11.02 6.36
C HIS A 25 3.90 11.46 7.05
N THR A 26 4.97 11.57 6.26
CA THR A 26 6.34 11.85 6.75
C THR A 26 6.73 13.33 6.70
N LYS A 27 5.96 14.17 6.00
CA LYS A 27 6.29 15.58 5.72
C LYS A 27 6.19 16.58 6.89
N GLY A 28 5.97 16.13 8.12
CA GLY A 28 5.81 17.03 9.28
C GLY A 28 4.52 17.86 9.19
N GLN A 29 4.54 19.11 9.65
CA GLN A 29 3.41 20.03 9.47
C GLN A 29 3.42 20.62 8.06
N ILE A 30 2.37 20.34 7.29
CA ILE A 30 2.17 20.90 5.95
C ILE A 30 1.59 22.31 6.11
N GLN A 31 2.20 23.30 5.47
CA GLN A 31 1.78 24.70 5.56
C GLN A 31 0.87 25.10 4.38
N ASP A 32 1.37 24.95 3.14
CA ASP A 32 0.67 25.46 1.96
C ASP A 32 -0.14 24.37 1.23
N ASN A 33 0.54 23.46 0.52
CA ASN A 33 -0.11 22.49 -0.38
C ASN A 33 -0.03 21.05 0.16
N ALA A 34 -1.16 20.54 0.64
CA ALA A 34 -1.26 19.17 1.15
C ALA A 34 -1.16 18.10 0.06
N ILE A 35 -1.71 18.33 -1.13
CA ILE A 35 -1.69 17.34 -2.21
C ILE A 35 -0.26 17.16 -2.72
N GLU A 36 0.45 18.27 -2.94
CA GLU A 36 1.85 18.24 -3.38
C GLU A 36 2.77 17.61 -2.33
N ALA A 37 2.57 17.93 -1.05
CA ALA A 37 3.31 17.31 0.04
C ALA A 37 3.11 15.78 0.06
N LEU A 38 1.87 15.32 -0.12
CA LEU A 38 1.54 13.90 -0.21
C LEU A 38 2.10 13.25 -1.48
N LEU A 39 2.06 13.94 -2.62
CA LEU A 39 2.61 13.44 -3.88
C LEU A 39 4.10 13.07 -3.75
N TYR A 40 4.86 13.86 -2.99
CA TYR A 40 6.26 13.57 -2.69
C TYR A 40 6.47 12.70 -1.43
N ASP A 41 5.42 12.19 -0.79
CA ASP A 41 5.47 11.25 0.33
C ASP A 41 5.63 9.81 -0.20
N PRO A 42 6.25 8.87 0.56
CA PRO A 42 6.40 7.48 0.13
C PRO A 42 5.08 6.76 -0.21
N LEU A 43 3.94 7.30 0.26
CA LEU A 43 2.61 6.84 -0.13
C LEU A 43 2.42 6.77 -1.65
N PHE A 44 2.88 7.80 -2.37
CA PHE A 44 2.71 7.93 -3.82
C PHE A 44 4.02 7.73 -4.58
N ARG A 45 4.75 6.67 -4.22
CA ARG A 45 5.95 6.28 -4.96
C ARG A 45 5.59 5.53 -6.25
N LEU A 46 6.44 5.68 -7.26
CA LEU A 46 6.40 4.83 -8.45
C LEU A 46 6.57 3.36 -8.04
N LEU A 47 5.57 2.55 -8.40
CA LEU A 47 5.64 1.10 -8.26
C LEU A 47 6.19 0.51 -9.55
N VAL A 48 7.32 -0.19 -9.45
CA VAL A 48 7.88 -0.96 -10.57
C VAL A 48 7.51 -2.43 -10.35
N GLU A 49 6.71 -2.97 -11.26
CA GLU A 49 6.37 -4.39 -11.24
C GLU A 49 7.60 -5.24 -11.59
N ARG A 50 7.78 -6.36 -10.87
CA ARG A 50 8.79 -7.34 -11.24
C ARG A 50 8.31 -8.12 -12.46
N ASN A 51 9.06 -8.04 -13.55
CA ASN A 51 8.76 -8.80 -14.74
C ASN A 51 8.86 -10.32 -14.50
N SER A 52 8.05 -11.08 -15.23
CA SER A 52 8.07 -12.55 -15.17
C SER A 52 9.13 -13.16 -16.11
N LYS A 53 9.63 -12.40 -17.08
CA LYS A 53 10.64 -12.84 -18.06
C LYS A 53 11.57 -11.69 -18.47
N GLY A 54 12.79 -12.02 -18.89
CA GLY A 54 13.78 -11.04 -19.36
C GLY A 54 14.70 -10.50 -18.25
N LYS A 55 15.17 -9.26 -18.39
CA LYS A 55 16.15 -8.65 -17.47
C LYS A 55 15.54 -8.46 -16.08
N GLY A 56 16.17 -9.02 -15.05
CA GLY A 56 15.69 -8.90 -13.66
C GLY A 56 14.54 -9.84 -13.30
N SER A 57 14.16 -10.75 -14.21
CA SER A 57 13.09 -11.73 -13.94
C SER A 57 13.52 -12.97 -13.15
N TYR A 58 14.83 -13.23 -13.06
CA TYR A 58 15.36 -14.42 -12.40
C TYR A 58 15.05 -14.41 -10.89
N ARG A 59 14.48 -15.52 -10.40
CA ARG A 59 14.15 -15.73 -8.99
C ARG A 59 14.85 -17.01 -8.53
N ARG A 60 15.60 -16.93 -7.41
CA ARG A 60 16.30 -18.11 -6.86
C ARG A 60 15.34 -19.21 -6.40
N LYS A 61 14.13 -18.84 -5.99
CA LYS A 61 13.05 -19.76 -5.61
C LYS A 61 11.74 -19.26 -6.19
N ASP A 62 11.03 -20.17 -6.85
CA ASP A 62 9.68 -19.90 -7.34
C ASP A 62 8.66 -19.96 -6.22
N LYS A 63 7.45 -19.46 -6.49
CA LYS A 63 6.32 -19.45 -5.52
C LYS A 63 6.00 -20.86 -5.02
N HIS A 64 6.07 -21.85 -5.91
CA HIS A 64 5.89 -23.26 -5.62
C HIS A 64 7.18 -24.00 -5.97
N ALA A 65 8.20 -23.82 -5.12
CA ALA A 65 9.40 -24.65 -5.22
C ALA A 65 8.99 -26.11 -5.05
N LYS A 66 9.54 -27.01 -5.88
CA LYS A 66 9.38 -28.45 -5.68
C LYS A 66 9.93 -28.76 -4.28
N GLY A 67 9.05 -29.08 -3.33
CA GLY A 67 9.46 -29.67 -2.07
C GLY A 67 10.35 -30.86 -2.41
N GLY A 68 11.51 -30.95 -1.77
CA GLY A 68 12.43 -32.07 -2.01
C GLY A 68 11.62 -33.36 -1.92
N ASN A 69 11.52 -34.08 -3.03
CA ASN A 69 10.96 -35.43 -3.04
C ASN A 69 12.03 -36.30 -2.37
N TRP A 70 12.12 -36.20 -1.04
CA TRP A 70 12.97 -37.05 -0.22
C TRP A 70 12.39 -38.46 -0.36
N GLU A 71 13.00 -39.21 -1.28
CA GLU A 71 13.10 -40.66 -1.32
C GLU A 71 11.90 -41.37 -0.67
N ALA A 72 10.89 -41.67 -1.49
CA ALA A 72 9.95 -42.73 -1.13
C ALA A 72 10.75 -44.03 -1.03
N SER A 73 10.93 -44.49 0.20
CA SER A 73 11.53 -45.74 0.60
C SER A 73 10.93 -46.95 -0.13
N GLY A 74 11.80 -47.86 -0.57
CA GLY A 74 11.50 -49.29 -0.66
C GLY A 74 11.15 -49.84 -2.05
N ASN A 75 12.13 -50.43 -2.73
CA ASN A 75 12.18 -51.88 -2.97
C ASN A 75 13.61 -52.32 -3.36
#